data_AF-A0A5C3NIL0-F1
#
_entry.id   AF-A0A5C3NIL0-F1
#
_cell.length_a   1.000
_cell.length_b   1.000
_cell.length_c   1.000
_cell.angle_alpha   90.00
_cell.angle_beta   90.00
_cell.angle_gamma   90.00
#
_symmetry.space_group_name_H-M   'P 1'
#
loop_
_entity.id
_entity.type
_entity.pdbx_description
1 polymer ?
#
loop_
_entity_poly.entity_id
_entity_poly.type
_entity_poly.pdbx_seq_one_letter_code
_entity_poly.pdbx_strand_id
1 'polypeptide(L)'
;MKSTRKRKKKEPPPEPTLADFPPRPVNAWKLGAHVSAAGGVENAVANAAAIGANAFALFVKSQRKWAGPPQTEESIAKFKSRLETLQYSPKHVLPHGSYLINLGHPDEERREKAYEGLLDELRRCEQLGLQLYNFHPGSTTGAIPKETAIANIAGCLNRAHKETREIVTVIENMAGAGNVIGAAFAEIGGIIKLVEDKSRVGVCLDTCHMFAAGYDIRTLEGWRAMMNEFENEIGLQYLRGMHINDSKADLASKKDRHQNIGLGFLGLETFHHIVTDERVRDIPLVMETPQYEDVEVWKKELEVLNRMSGLEIDEGGADLGRWTEEIRSVVQKASEVEGKRKERLKENRAMRARKVKGEVEEVVVEEQGEVMSELSDLTDDEENTQGLGVI
;
A
#
# COMPACT_ATOMS: atom_id res chain seq x y z
N MET A 1 21.61 17.81 43.70
CA MET A 1 20.23 17.84 43.14
C MET A 1 20.29 18.20 41.66
N LYS A 2 20.16 17.23 40.75
CA LYS A 2 20.08 17.50 39.30
C LYS A 2 18.65 17.91 38.95
N SER A 3 18.48 19.16 38.55
CA SER A 3 17.20 19.72 38.08
C SER A 3 16.74 18.98 36.83
N THR A 4 15.69 18.16 36.96
CA THR A 4 15.00 17.56 35.82
C THR A 4 14.11 18.63 35.18
N ARG A 5 14.63 19.27 34.12
CA ARG A 5 13.81 20.09 33.22
C ARG A 5 12.69 19.21 32.64
N LYS A 6 11.48 19.29 33.19
CA LYS A 6 10.26 18.78 32.54
C LYS A 6 10.18 19.40 31.15
N ARG A 7 10.31 18.59 30.10
CA ARG A 7 9.99 19.01 28.72
C ARG A 7 8.54 19.53 28.73
N LYS A 8 8.33 20.81 28.42
CA LYS A 8 6.98 21.34 28.16
C LYS A 8 6.36 20.49 27.06
N LYS A 9 5.22 19.84 27.33
CA LYS A 9 4.40 19.23 26.27
C LYS A 9 4.04 20.36 25.31
N LYS A 10 4.52 20.25 24.07
CA LYS A 10 4.13 21.15 22.98
C LYS A 10 2.63 20.93 22.78
N GLU A 11 1.84 21.99 22.74
CA GLU A 11 0.41 21.87 22.43
C GLU A 11 0.25 21.14 21.08
N PRO A 12 -0.75 20.26 20.96
CA PRO A 12 -1.03 19.62 19.68
C PRO A 12 -1.30 20.69 18.62
N PRO A 13 -0.87 20.49 17.36
CA PRO A 13 -1.21 21.40 16.29
C PRO A 13 -2.74 21.51 16.17
N PRO A 14 -3.26 22.66 15.69
CA PRO A 14 -4.70 22.82 15.45
C PRO A 14 -5.20 21.75 14.48
N GLU A 15 -6.48 21.38 14.61
CA GLU A 15 -7.12 20.45 13.67
C GLU A 15 -7.23 21.10 12.27
N PRO A 16 -6.98 20.33 11.19
CA PRO A 16 -6.95 20.87 9.85
C PRO A 16 -8.35 21.18 9.33
N THR A 17 -8.42 22.20 8.49
CA THR A 17 -9.62 22.70 7.82
C THR A 17 -9.43 22.67 6.30
N LEU A 18 -10.50 22.88 5.54
CA LEU A 18 -10.40 22.97 4.08
C LEU A 18 -9.47 24.10 3.60
N ALA A 19 -9.33 25.18 4.37
CA ALA A 19 -8.49 26.32 4.02
C ALA A 19 -6.98 26.01 4.07
N ASP A 20 -6.58 24.91 4.72
CA ASP A 20 -5.18 24.50 4.86
C ASP A 20 -4.65 23.75 3.62
N PHE A 21 -5.51 23.41 2.66
CA PHE A 21 -5.21 22.53 1.54
C PHE A 21 -5.54 23.16 0.18
N PRO A 22 -4.92 22.68 -0.92
CA PRO A 22 -5.30 23.11 -2.26
C PRO A 22 -6.78 22.83 -2.53
N PRO A 23 -7.48 23.70 -3.29
CA PRO A 23 -8.84 23.43 -3.72
C PRO A 23 -8.91 22.10 -4.47
N ARG A 24 -9.86 21.25 -4.09
CA ARG A 24 -10.07 19.98 -4.79
C ARG A 24 -10.93 20.19 -6.03
N PRO A 25 -10.55 19.60 -7.17
CA PRO A 25 -11.40 19.58 -8.36
C PRO A 25 -12.77 18.96 -8.04
N VAL A 26 -13.83 19.58 -8.57
CA VAL A 26 -15.15 18.96 -8.60
C VAL A 26 -15.17 18.03 -9.80
N ASN A 27 -15.12 16.73 -9.53
CA ASN A 27 -14.99 15.71 -10.56
C ASN A 27 -15.94 14.52 -10.31
N ALA A 28 -16.51 13.97 -11.39
CA ALA A 28 -17.31 12.75 -11.36
C ALA A 28 -16.43 11.52 -11.03
N TRP A 29 -15.18 11.52 -11.50
CA TRP A 29 -14.18 10.50 -11.20
C TRP A 29 -13.46 10.84 -9.88
N LYS A 30 -13.46 9.91 -8.92
CA LYS A 30 -12.93 10.16 -7.57
C LYS A 30 -11.48 9.74 -7.51
N LEU A 31 -10.61 10.64 -7.94
CA LEU A 31 -9.17 10.39 -8.10
C LEU A 31 -8.42 10.58 -6.77
N GLY A 32 -7.43 9.73 -6.54
CA GLY A 32 -6.65 9.76 -5.31
C GLY A 32 -5.35 8.95 -5.38
N ALA A 33 -4.76 8.75 -4.21
CA ALA A 33 -3.56 7.92 -4.05
C ALA A 33 -3.62 7.10 -2.76
N HIS A 34 -2.82 6.03 -2.68
CA HIS A 34 -2.61 5.29 -1.46
C HIS A 34 -1.68 6.08 -0.53
N VAL A 35 -2.26 6.88 0.35
CA VAL A 35 -1.50 7.80 1.22
C VAL A 35 -1.02 7.13 2.50
N SER A 36 0.02 7.72 3.08
CA SER A 36 0.58 7.25 4.35
C SER A 36 -0.36 7.54 5.53
N ALA A 37 -0.51 6.54 6.41
CA ALA A 37 -1.13 6.67 7.73
C ALA A 37 -0.08 6.76 8.86
N ALA A 38 1.17 7.12 8.55
CA ALA A 38 2.23 7.20 9.53
C ALA A 38 1.89 8.20 10.65
N GLY A 39 2.12 7.80 11.89
CA GLY A 39 1.79 8.60 13.07
C GLY A 39 0.33 8.58 13.50
N GLY A 40 -0.56 7.90 12.76
CA GLY A 40 -1.99 7.78 13.07
C GLY A 40 -2.85 7.71 11.80
N VAL A 41 -3.93 6.93 11.82
CA VAL A 41 -4.84 6.78 10.67
C VAL A 41 -5.49 8.11 10.29
N GLU A 42 -5.74 8.99 11.26
CA GLU A 42 -6.27 10.34 11.08
C GLU A 42 -5.38 11.23 10.19
N ASN A 43 -4.09 10.91 10.06
CA ASN A 43 -3.18 11.66 9.19
C ASN A 43 -3.37 11.30 7.72
N ALA A 44 -3.89 10.12 7.40
CA ALA A 44 -4.18 9.74 6.01
C ALA A 44 -5.17 10.72 5.36
N VAL A 45 -6.18 11.18 6.09
CA VAL A 45 -7.17 12.14 5.58
C VAL A 45 -6.52 13.47 5.21
N ALA A 46 -5.63 13.99 6.08
CA ALA A 46 -4.89 15.22 5.81
C ALA A 46 -3.89 15.05 4.66
N ASN A 47 -3.24 13.89 4.56
CA ASN A 47 -2.30 13.57 3.48
C ASN A 47 -3.01 13.48 2.12
N ALA A 48 -4.22 12.92 2.07
CA ALA A 48 -5.07 12.92 0.88
C ALA A 48 -5.48 14.34 0.47
N ALA A 49 -5.88 15.17 1.44
CA ALA A 49 -6.22 16.57 1.16
C ALA A 49 -5.02 17.37 0.66
N ALA A 50 -3.82 17.11 1.20
CA ALA A 50 -2.59 17.79 0.81
C ALA A 50 -2.21 17.58 -0.65
N ILE A 51 -2.64 16.48 -1.28
CA ILE A 51 -2.41 16.20 -2.71
C ILE A 51 -3.61 16.58 -3.59
N GLY A 52 -4.68 17.14 -3.02
CA GLY A 52 -5.89 17.53 -3.75
C GLY A 52 -6.79 16.36 -4.14
N ALA A 53 -6.66 15.20 -3.48
CA ALA A 53 -7.39 13.98 -3.84
C ALA A 53 -8.86 14.01 -3.44
N ASN A 54 -9.74 13.41 -4.26
CA ASN A 54 -11.16 13.20 -3.97
C ASN A 54 -11.45 11.82 -3.34
N ALA A 55 -10.55 10.85 -3.55
CA ALA A 55 -10.56 9.53 -2.94
C ALA A 55 -9.18 9.24 -2.32
N PHE A 56 -9.05 8.19 -1.52
CA PHE A 56 -7.73 7.70 -1.11
C PHE A 56 -7.78 6.27 -0.60
N ALA A 57 -6.62 5.60 -0.61
CA ALA A 57 -6.41 4.37 0.12
C ALA A 57 -5.48 4.61 1.31
N LEU A 58 -5.52 3.68 2.26
CA LEU A 58 -4.62 3.63 3.41
C LEU A 58 -4.49 2.20 3.92
N PHE A 59 -3.39 1.93 4.63
CA PHE A 59 -3.33 0.79 5.53
C PHE A 59 -3.88 1.18 6.90
N VAL A 60 -4.81 0.40 7.46
CA VAL A 60 -5.38 0.64 8.80
C VAL A 60 -4.50 0.10 9.94
N LYS A 61 -3.49 -0.70 9.59
CA LYS A 61 -2.38 -1.12 10.46
C LYS A 61 -1.14 -1.45 9.62
N SER A 62 -0.03 -1.83 10.25
CA SER A 62 1.16 -2.24 9.48
C SER A 62 0.88 -3.49 8.64
N GLN A 63 1.05 -3.35 7.33
CA GLN A 63 0.96 -4.41 6.31
C GLN A 63 2.07 -5.48 6.39
N ARG A 64 2.99 -5.36 7.36
CA ARG A 64 4.13 -6.27 7.56
C ARG A 64 4.04 -7.06 8.86
N LYS A 65 2.99 -6.87 9.65
CA LYS A 65 2.81 -7.50 10.95
C LYS A 65 1.40 -8.04 11.08
N TRP A 66 1.29 -9.21 11.72
CA TRP A 66 -0.01 -9.79 12.07
C TRP A 66 -0.75 -8.93 13.09
N ALA A 67 -0.08 -8.63 14.20
CA ALA A 67 -0.62 -7.78 15.26
C ALA A 67 -0.22 -6.31 15.08
N GLY A 68 -1.15 -5.41 15.39
CA GLY A 68 -0.92 -3.99 15.57
C GLY A 68 -1.61 -3.50 16.85
N PRO A 69 -1.17 -2.37 17.45
CA PRO A 69 -1.85 -1.82 18.60
C PRO A 69 -3.33 -1.52 18.27
N PRO A 70 -4.24 -1.63 19.25
CA PRO A 70 -5.63 -1.19 19.06
C PRO A 70 -5.70 0.27 18.60
N GLN A 71 -6.71 0.61 17.80
CA GLN A 71 -7.00 2.01 17.50
C GLN A 71 -7.50 2.72 18.76
N THR A 72 -6.96 3.90 19.05
CA THR A 72 -7.40 4.69 20.20
C THR A 72 -8.69 5.43 19.87
N GLU A 73 -9.55 5.64 20.87
CA GLU A 73 -10.80 6.41 20.70
C GLU A 73 -10.53 7.81 20.13
N GLU A 74 -9.43 8.45 20.56
CA GLU A 74 -8.99 9.74 20.04
C GLU A 74 -8.68 9.70 18.55
N SER A 75 -7.93 8.69 18.09
CA SER A 75 -7.56 8.53 16.67
C SER A 75 -8.80 8.23 15.82
N ILE A 76 -9.72 7.39 16.30
CA ILE A 76 -10.99 7.10 15.64
C ILE A 76 -11.84 8.38 15.50
N ALA A 77 -11.98 9.15 16.58
CA ALA A 77 -12.76 10.39 16.58
C ALA A 77 -12.16 11.44 15.63
N LYS A 78 -10.83 11.61 15.64
CA LYS A 78 -10.12 12.51 14.72
C LYS A 78 -10.27 12.08 13.27
N PHE A 79 -10.15 10.78 12.98
CA PHE A 79 -10.33 10.28 11.62
C PHE A 79 -11.72 10.61 11.08
N LYS A 80 -12.78 10.30 11.84
CA LYS A 80 -14.17 10.59 11.46
C LYS A 80 -14.42 12.09 11.29
N SER A 81 -13.99 12.89 12.27
CA SER A 81 -14.11 14.35 12.21
C SER A 81 -13.39 14.95 11.00
N ARG A 82 -12.21 14.43 10.64
CA ARG A 82 -11.46 14.89 9.47
C ARG A 82 -12.11 14.45 8.17
N LEU A 83 -12.69 13.25 8.08
CA LEU A 83 -13.48 12.87 6.90
C LEU A 83 -14.61 13.86 6.66
N GLU A 84 -15.34 14.22 7.72
CA GLU A 84 -16.46 15.15 7.64
C GLU A 84 -16.02 16.59 7.31
N THR A 85 -15.05 17.11 8.07
CA THR A 85 -14.49 18.46 7.90
C THR A 85 -13.84 18.66 6.53
N LEU A 86 -13.10 17.64 6.08
CA LEU A 86 -12.46 17.63 4.77
C LEU A 86 -13.35 16.97 3.72
N GLN A 87 -14.66 16.81 3.95
CA GLN A 87 -15.67 16.39 2.98
C GLN A 87 -15.31 15.14 2.14
N TYR A 88 -14.74 14.13 2.77
CA TYR A 88 -14.55 12.80 2.18
C TYR A 88 -15.73 11.91 2.53
N SER A 89 -16.35 11.30 1.53
CA SER A 89 -17.33 10.24 1.77
C SER A 89 -16.62 8.93 2.10
N PRO A 90 -17.07 8.16 3.12
CA PRO A 90 -16.49 6.86 3.42
C PRO A 90 -16.45 5.86 2.25
N LYS A 91 -17.37 5.99 1.27
CA LYS A 91 -17.38 5.15 0.06
C LYS A 91 -16.24 5.47 -0.92
N HIS A 92 -15.59 6.61 -0.79
CA HIS A 92 -14.43 7.03 -1.60
C HIS A 92 -13.10 6.76 -0.89
N VAL A 93 -13.12 6.03 0.22
CA VAL A 93 -11.93 5.57 0.93
C VAL A 93 -11.82 4.07 0.71
N LEU A 94 -10.69 3.62 0.18
CA LEU A 94 -10.44 2.22 -0.16
C LEU A 94 -9.26 1.67 0.66
N PRO A 95 -9.45 1.31 1.93
CA PRO A 95 -8.41 0.66 2.73
C PRO A 95 -7.83 -0.55 2.03
N HIS A 96 -6.51 -0.72 2.12
CA HIS A 96 -5.84 -1.89 1.57
C HIS A 96 -5.43 -2.85 2.69
N GLY A 97 -5.63 -4.14 2.43
CA GLY A 97 -5.27 -5.23 3.32
C GLY A 97 -3.78 -5.53 3.36
N SER A 98 -3.34 -6.17 4.44
CA SER A 98 -1.96 -6.64 4.59
C SER A 98 -1.55 -7.66 3.52
N TYR A 99 -0.34 -7.52 2.97
CA TYR A 99 0.25 -8.48 2.02
C TYR A 99 0.50 -9.87 2.61
N LEU A 100 0.36 -10.03 3.93
CA LEU A 100 0.48 -11.31 4.62
C LEU A 100 -0.77 -12.19 4.46
N ILE A 101 -1.92 -11.59 4.12
CA ILE A 101 -3.19 -12.30 4.01
C ILE A 101 -3.15 -13.21 2.76
N ASN A 102 -3.32 -14.51 2.99
CA ASN A 102 -3.58 -15.49 1.94
C ASN A 102 -4.76 -16.38 2.38
N LEU A 103 -5.98 -16.00 2.00
CA LEU A 103 -7.19 -16.76 2.34
C LEU A 103 -7.32 -18.06 1.54
N GLY A 104 -6.61 -18.15 0.40
CA GLY A 104 -6.51 -19.35 -0.42
C GLY A 104 -5.45 -20.35 0.03
N HIS A 105 -4.75 -20.09 1.14
CA HIS A 105 -3.63 -20.91 1.59
C HIS A 105 -4.08 -22.37 1.83
N PRO A 106 -3.32 -23.39 1.39
CA PRO A 106 -3.69 -24.80 1.54
C PRO A 106 -3.66 -25.29 2.99
N ASP A 107 -2.62 -24.93 3.72
CA ASP A 107 -2.49 -25.22 5.16
C ASP A 107 -3.54 -24.45 5.98
N GLU A 108 -4.27 -25.17 6.82
CA GLU A 108 -5.40 -24.64 7.59
C GLU A 108 -4.98 -23.66 8.67
N GLU A 109 -3.88 -23.92 9.40
CA GLU A 109 -3.39 -23.03 10.46
C GLU A 109 -2.96 -21.67 9.89
N ARG A 110 -2.22 -21.68 8.78
CA ARG A 110 -1.82 -20.45 8.07
C ARG A 110 -3.01 -19.71 7.49
N ARG A 111 -4.02 -20.44 6.99
CA ARG A 111 -5.25 -19.83 6.49
C ARG A 111 -6.06 -19.21 7.63
N GLU A 112 -6.16 -19.85 8.78
CA GLU A 112 -6.83 -19.28 9.96
C GLU A 112 -6.11 -18.03 10.44
N LYS A 113 -4.78 -18.02 10.47
CA LYS A 113 -4.00 -16.82 10.79
C LYS A 113 -4.24 -15.66 9.82
N ALA A 114 -4.35 -15.97 8.51
CA ALA A 114 -4.71 -14.99 7.50
C ALA A 114 -6.14 -14.47 7.71
N TYR A 115 -7.08 -15.34 8.06
CA TYR A 115 -8.46 -15.00 8.39
C TYR A 115 -8.56 -14.10 9.62
N GLU A 116 -7.86 -14.40 10.72
CA GLU A 116 -7.81 -13.55 11.91
C GLU A 116 -7.25 -12.16 11.58
N GLY A 117 -6.22 -12.11 10.74
CA GLY A 117 -5.64 -10.86 10.24
C GLY A 117 -6.65 -10.04 9.43
N LEU A 118 -7.40 -10.68 8.53
CA LEU A 118 -8.49 -10.06 7.78
C LEU A 118 -9.56 -9.51 8.73
N LEU A 119 -10.04 -10.34 9.66
CA LEU A 119 -11.12 -9.99 10.58
C LEU A 119 -10.76 -8.78 11.47
N ASP A 120 -9.52 -8.72 11.97
CA ASP A 120 -9.00 -7.54 12.70
C ASP A 120 -9.05 -6.28 11.82
N GLU A 121 -8.62 -6.36 10.56
CA GLU A 121 -8.62 -5.20 9.66
C GLU A 121 -10.03 -4.76 9.26
N LEU A 122 -10.97 -5.69 9.06
CA LEU A 122 -12.38 -5.36 8.83
C LEU A 122 -12.99 -4.64 10.03
N ARG A 123 -12.76 -5.13 11.25
CA ARG A 123 -13.24 -4.48 12.49
C ARG A 123 -12.66 -3.08 12.67
N ARG A 124 -11.39 -2.88 12.33
CA ARG A 124 -10.76 -1.55 12.32
C ARG A 124 -11.41 -0.62 11.30
N CYS A 125 -11.74 -1.12 10.12
CA CYS A 125 -12.46 -0.32 9.12
C CYS A 125 -13.85 0.10 9.63
N GLU A 126 -14.60 -0.81 10.28
CA GLU A 126 -15.90 -0.49 10.90
C GLU A 126 -15.77 0.54 12.03
N GLN A 127 -14.75 0.41 12.87
CA GLN A 127 -14.46 1.39 13.92
C GLN A 127 -14.26 2.80 13.34
N LEU A 128 -13.58 2.89 12.19
CA LEU A 128 -13.36 4.14 11.46
C LEU A 128 -14.58 4.61 10.66
N GLY A 129 -15.65 3.80 10.54
CA GLY A 129 -16.84 4.12 9.76
C GLY A 129 -16.63 4.03 8.25
N LEU A 130 -15.65 3.23 7.81
CA LEU A 130 -15.38 2.98 6.41
C LEU A 130 -16.36 1.94 5.85
N GLN A 131 -16.49 1.87 4.53
CA GLN A 131 -17.46 0.99 3.85
C GLN A 131 -16.80 -0.08 2.99
N LEU A 132 -15.57 0.14 2.55
CA LEU A 132 -14.83 -0.74 1.66
C LEU A 132 -13.58 -1.29 2.37
N TYR A 133 -13.11 -2.44 1.92
CA TYR A 133 -11.81 -3.00 2.29
C TYR A 133 -11.26 -3.83 1.13
N ASN A 134 -10.22 -3.34 0.50
CA ASN A 134 -9.53 -3.98 -0.62
C ASN A 134 -8.49 -5.00 -0.14
N PHE A 135 -8.41 -6.14 -0.82
CA PHE A 135 -7.38 -7.13 -0.54
C PHE A 135 -7.09 -8.02 -1.75
N HIS A 136 -5.88 -8.59 -1.75
CA HIS A 136 -5.51 -9.62 -2.70
C HIS A 136 -6.12 -10.97 -2.27
N PRO A 137 -6.82 -11.70 -3.15
CA PRO A 137 -7.55 -12.91 -2.78
C PRO A 137 -6.68 -14.01 -2.16
N GLY A 138 -5.48 -14.24 -2.71
CA GLY A 138 -4.51 -15.19 -2.18
C GLY A 138 -3.83 -16.03 -3.24
N SER A 139 -3.30 -17.19 -2.83
CA SER A 139 -2.51 -18.08 -3.67
C SER A 139 -2.63 -19.53 -3.20
N THR A 140 -2.64 -20.46 -4.17
CA THR A 140 -2.61 -21.90 -3.89
C THR A 140 -1.27 -22.40 -3.33
N THR A 141 -0.26 -21.53 -3.34
CA THR A 141 1.15 -21.84 -3.07
C THR A 141 1.71 -23.02 -3.91
N GLY A 142 1.00 -23.42 -4.97
CA GLY A 142 1.33 -24.57 -5.81
C GLY A 142 0.96 -25.93 -5.22
N ALA A 143 0.25 -25.98 -4.08
CA ALA A 143 -0.03 -27.23 -3.38
C ALA A 143 -1.46 -27.76 -3.56
N ILE A 144 -2.39 -26.91 -4.04
CA ILE A 144 -3.80 -27.27 -4.26
C ILE A 144 -4.30 -26.74 -5.62
N PRO A 145 -5.36 -27.32 -6.19
CA PRO A 145 -6.07 -26.76 -7.33
C PRO A 145 -6.63 -25.37 -7.03
N LYS A 146 -6.81 -24.56 -8.09
CA LYS A 146 -7.34 -23.19 -7.95
C LYS A 146 -8.75 -23.18 -7.39
N GLU A 147 -9.57 -24.16 -7.77
CA GLU A 147 -10.96 -24.32 -7.34
C GLU A 147 -11.05 -24.51 -5.82
N THR A 148 -10.10 -25.24 -5.23
CA THR A 148 -10.00 -25.42 -3.78
C THR A 148 -9.63 -24.10 -3.09
N ALA A 149 -8.67 -23.35 -3.64
CA ALA A 149 -8.31 -22.04 -3.09
C ALA A 149 -9.46 -21.02 -3.21
N ILE A 150 -10.18 -21.02 -4.33
CA ILE A 150 -11.38 -20.20 -4.56
C ILE A 150 -12.45 -20.50 -3.49
N ALA A 151 -12.72 -21.79 -3.22
CA ALA A 151 -13.65 -22.20 -2.18
C ALA A 151 -13.18 -21.78 -0.78
N ASN A 152 -11.88 -21.91 -0.49
CA ASN A 152 -11.31 -21.45 0.78
C ASN A 152 -11.49 -19.94 0.97
N ILE A 153 -11.19 -19.14 -0.06
CA ILE A 153 -11.35 -17.67 -0.03
C ILE A 153 -12.82 -17.32 0.25
N ALA A 154 -13.76 -17.89 -0.52
CA ALA A 154 -15.18 -17.64 -0.33
C ALA A 154 -15.67 -18.05 1.07
N GLY A 155 -15.19 -19.19 1.59
CA GLY A 155 -15.51 -19.65 2.95
C GLY A 155 -15.03 -18.67 4.03
N CYS A 156 -13.80 -18.15 3.90
CA CYS A 156 -13.28 -17.10 4.78
C CYS A 156 -14.11 -15.81 4.69
N LEU A 157 -14.51 -15.39 3.50
CA LEU A 157 -15.36 -14.20 3.32
C LEU A 157 -16.74 -14.38 3.95
N ASN A 158 -17.40 -15.52 3.73
CA ASN A 158 -18.70 -15.83 4.34
C ASN A 158 -18.64 -15.81 5.86
N ARG A 159 -17.55 -16.34 6.44
CA ARG A 159 -17.33 -16.28 7.89
C ARG A 159 -17.10 -14.85 8.36
N ALA A 160 -16.25 -14.08 7.67
CA ALA A 160 -15.98 -12.68 8.00
C ALA A 160 -17.25 -11.83 7.94
N HIS A 161 -18.10 -12.01 6.92
CA HIS A 161 -19.37 -11.29 6.77
C HIS A 161 -20.36 -11.61 7.90
N LYS A 162 -20.34 -12.83 8.46
CA LYS A 162 -21.14 -13.18 9.65
C LYS A 162 -20.60 -12.56 10.95
N GLU A 163 -19.28 -12.32 11.01
CA GLU A 163 -18.59 -11.79 12.19
C GLU A 163 -18.38 -10.26 12.17
N THR A 164 -18.84 -9.59 11.11
CA THR A 164 -18.81 -8.14 10.87
C THR A 164 -20.16 -7.69 10.32
N ARG A 165 -20.39 -6.40 10.10
CA ARG A 165 -21.72 -5.84 9.82
C ARG A 165 -21.82 -5.17 8.46
N GLU A 166 -20.92 -4.23 8.17
CA GLU A 166 -21.17 -3.23 7.12
C GLU A 166 -20.13 -3.23 5.99
N ILE A 167 -18.91 -3.71 6.25
CA ILE A 167 -17.82 -3.61 5.27
C ILE A 167 -18.07 -4.50 4.05
N VAL A 168 -17.92 -3.92 2.87
CA VAL A 168 -17.80 -4.64 1.59
C VAL A 168 -16.36 -5.07 1.42
N THR A 169 -16.13 -6.38 1.31
CA THR A 169 -14.82 -6.95 0.99
C THR A 169 -14.59 -6.86 -0.52
N VAL A 170 -13.60 -6.09 -0.92
CA VAL A 170 -13.27 -5.76 -2.31
C VAL A 170 -12.08 -6.61 -2.75
N ILE A 171 -12.32 -7.54 -3.68
CA ILE A 171 -11.30 -8.47 -4.19
C ILE A 171 -10.54 -7.76 -5.31
N GLU A 172 -9.23 -7.65 -5.21
CA GLU A 172 -8.42 -7.08 -6.29
C GLU A 172 -7.99 -8.14 -7.31
N ASN A 173 -7.97 -7.79 -8.60
CA ASN A 173 -7.33 -8.64 -9.60
C ASN A 173 -5.80 -8.63 -9.46
N MET A 174 -5.17 -9.73 -9.86
CA MET A 174 -3.75 -9.97 -9.61
C MET A 174 -2.94 -10.04 -10.91
N ALA A 175 -1.65 -9.68 -10.85
CA ALA A 175 -0.74 -9.76 -12.00
C ALA A 175 -0.48 -11.19 -12.53
N GLY A 176 -0.95 -12.25 -11.85
CA GLY A 176 -0.77 -13.64 -12.32
C GLY A 176 0.60 -14.26 -12.06
N ALA A 177 1.40 -13.70 -11.15
CA ALA A 177 2.70 -14.25 -10.77
C ALA A 177 2.56 -15.59 -10.02
N GLY A 178 3.28 -16.62 -10.45
CA GLY A 178 3.34 -17.90 -9.75
C GLY A 178 1.98 -18.57 -9.60
N ASN A 179 1.52 -18.69 -8.35
CA ASN A 179 0.34 -19.48 -7.96
C ASN A 179 -0.80 -18.61 -7.40
N VAL A 180 -0.83 -17.32 -7.73
CA VAL A 180 -1.88 -16.39 -7.26
C VAL A 180 -3.24 -16.73 -7.88
N ILE A 181 -4.30 -16.41 -7.14
CA ILE A 181 -5.69 -16.42 -7.59
C ILE A 181 -6.09 -14.99 -7.96
N GLY A 182 -6.99 -14.82 -8.91
CA GLY A 182 -7.56 -13.53 -9.30
C GLY A 182 -6.85 -12.90 -10.50
N ALA A 183 -6.07 -13.68 -11.26
CA ALA A 183 -5.45 -13.17 -12.48
C ALA A 183 -6.43 -13.13 -13.65
N ALA A 184 -7.33 -14.12 -13.74
CA ALA A 184 -8.44 -14.15 -14.67
C ALA A 184 -9.73 -13.77 -13.95
N PHE A 185 -10.60 -12.99 -14.61
CA PHE A 185 -11.87 -12.57 -14.00
C PHE A 185 -12.78 -13.74 -13.61
N ALA A 186 -12.76 -14.85 -14.36
CA ALA A 186 -13.47 -16.08 -14.02
C ALA A 186 -13.09 -16.63 -12.63
N GLU A 187 -11.85 -16.44 -12.16
CA GLU A 187 -11.42 -16.87 -10.82
C GLU A 187 -12.08 -16.01 -9.73
N ILE A 188 -12.18 -14.70 -9.95
CA ILE A 188 -12.85 -13.76 -9.04
C ILE A 188 -14.37 -14.00 -9.06
N GLY A 189 -14.96 -14.18 -10.25
CA GLY A 189 -16.36 -14.58 -10.42
C GLY A 189 -16.68 -15.89 -9.71
N GLY A 190 -15.76 -16.85 -9.74
CA GLY A 190 -15.83 -18.10 -8.98
C GLY A 190 -15.90 -17.89 -7.47
N ILE A 191 -15.12 -16.96 -6.93
CA ILE A 191 -15.18 -16.57 -5.50
C ILE A 191 -16.55 -15.95 -5.20
N ILE A 192 -16.96 -14.93 -5.96
CA ILE A 192 -18.23 -14.19 -5.74
C ILE A 192 -19.45 -15.11 -5.83
N LYS A 193 -19.44 -16.09 -6.73
CA LYS A 193 -20.51 -17.08 -6.85
C LYS A 193 -20.74 -17.86 -5.55
N LEU A 194 -19.65 -18.19 -4.85
CA LEU A 194 -19.66 -18.93 -3.59
C LEU A 194 -19.86 -18.05 -2.35
N VAL A 195 -19.75 -16.72 -2.48
CA VAL A 195 -20.10 -15.79 -1.41
C VAL A 195 -21.63 -15.75 -1.22
N GLU A 196 -22.05 -15.91 0.04
CA GLU A 196 -23.44 -15.93 0.48
C GLU A 196 -24.06 -14.53 0.40
N ASP A 197 -23.46 -13.55 1.09
CA ASP A 197 -23.90 -12.15 1.09
C ASP A 197 -23.25 -11.36 -0.07
N LYS A 198 -23.91 -11.39 -1.22
CA LYS A 198 -23.46 -10.69 -2.43
C LYS A 198 -23.50 -9.17 -2.31
N SER A 199 -24.20 -8.61 -1.32
CA SER A 199 -24.21 -7.16 -1.09
C SER A 199 -22.90 -6.67 -0.46
N ARG A 200 -22.14 -7.58 0.16
CA ARG A 200 -20.91 -7.29 0.91
C ARG A 200 -19.64 -7.78 0.23
N VAL A 201 -19.69 -8.05 -1.07
CA VAL A 201 -18.52 -8.34 -1.90
C VAL A 201 -18.45 -7.38 -3.09
N GLY A 202 -17.23 -7.02 -3.49
CA GLY A 202 -16.98 -6.21 -4.67
C GLY A 202 -15.61 -6.52 -5.26
N VAL A 203 -15.23 -5.76 -6.30
CA VAL A 203 -13.97 -5.92 -7.02
C VAL A 203 -13.27 -4.58 -7.20
N CYS A 204 -11.95 -4.60 -7.04
CA CYS A 204 -11.05 -3.53 -7.42
C CYS A 204 -10.29 -3.95 -8.68
N LEU A 205 -10.26 -3.08 -9.69
CA LEU A 205 -9.46 -3.30 -10.90
C LEU A 205 -8.15 -2.52 -10.80
N ASP A 206 -7.02 -3.23 -10.70
CA ASP A 206 -5.68 -2.68 -10.85
C ASP A 206 -5.20 -2.79 -12.30
N THR A 207 -4.89 -1.64 -12.91
CA THR A 207 -4.48 -1.54 -14.32
C THR A 207 -3.13 -2.19 -14.60
N CYS A 208 -2.15 -2.08 -13.70
CA CYS A 208 -0.86 -2.73 -13.86
C CYS A 208 -0.99 -4.25 -13.75
N HIS A 209 -1.82 -4.74 -12.83
CA HIS A 209 -2.11 -6.16 -12.67
C HIS A 209 -2.83 -6.73 -13.88
N MET A 210 -3.88 -6.06 -14.39
CA MET A 210 -4.59 -6.47 -15.60
C MET A 210 -3.61 -6.60 -16.79
N PHE A 211 -2.79 -5.57 -17.00
CA PHE A 211 -1.80 -5.57 -18.06
C PHE A 211 -0.76 -6.68 -17.91
N ALA A 212 -0.24 -6.89 -16.69
CA ALA A 212 0.69 -7.97 -16.40
C ALA A 212 0.07 -9.36 -16.53
N ALA A 213 -1.25 -9.50 -16.32
CA ALA A 213 -2.00 -10.74 -16.50
C ALA A 213 -2.32 -11.06 -17.97
N GLY A 214 -2.27 -10.05 -18.85
CA GLY A 214 -2.44 -10.21 -20.30
C GLY A 214 -3.61 -9.43 -20.90
N TYR A 215 -4.30 -8.60 -20.13
CA TYR A 215 -5.33 -7.70 -20.64
C TYR A 215 -4.70 -6.46 -21.26
N ASP A 216 -4.71 -6.37 -22.59
CA ASP A 216 -4.21 -5.19 -23.29
C ASP A 216 -5.25 -4.07 -23.30
N ILE A 217 -5.12 -3.14 -22.35
CA ILE A 217 -6.03 -2.00 -22.16
C ILE A 217 -5.48 -0.68 -22.74
N ARG A 218 -4.41 -0.75 -23.54
CA ARG A 218 -3.73 0.43 -24.10
C ARG A 218 -4.54 1.17 -25.15
N THR A 219 -5.54 0.50 -25.73
CA THR A 219 -6.43 1.05 -26.74
C THR A 219 -7.86 1.07 -26.23
N LEU A 220 -8.70 1.95 -26.78
CA LEU A 220 -10.11 2.03 -26.40
C LEU A 220 -10.86 0.72 -26.69
N GLU A 221 -10.52 0.03 -27.77
CA GLU A 221 -11.07 -1.30 -28.10
C GLU A 221 -10.67 -2.33 -27.04
N GLY A 222 -9.40 -2.36 -26.65
CA GLY A 222 -8.90 -3.25 -25.60
C GLY A 222 -9.53 -2.98 -24.23
N TRP A 223 -9.66 -1.71 -23.85
CA TRP A 223 -10.40 -1.29 -22.65
C TRP A 223 -11.86 -1.77 -22.68
N ARG A 224 -12.57 -1.56 -23.80
CA ARG A 224 -13.96 -2.02 -23.97
C ARG A 224 -14.08 -3.53 -23.92
N ALA A 225 -13.16 -4.26 -24.55
CA ALA A 225 -13.13 -5.73 -24.52
C ALA A 225 -12.92 -6.25 -23.09
N MET A 226 -11.97 -5.68 -22.34
CA MET A 226 -11.75 -6.03 -20.93
C MET A 226 -12.99 -5.76 -20.09
N MET A 227 -13.62 -4.59 -20.23
CA MET A 227 -14.84 -4.27 -19.47
C MET A 227 -16.03 -5.17 -19.82
N ASN A 228 -16.13 -5.63 -21.07
CA ASN A 228 -17.15 -6.62 -21.47
C ASN A 228 -16.88 -8.00 -20.85
N GLU A 229 -15.62 -8.43 -20.79
CA GLU A 229 -15.25 -9.66 -20.08
C GLU A 229 -15.56 -9.54 -18.59
N PHE A 230 -15.23 -8.40 -17.97
CA PHE A 230 -15.57 -8.12 -16.58
C PHE A 230 -17.08 -8.22 -16.32
N GLU A 231 -17.92 -7.63 -17.18
CA GLU A 231 -19.37 -7.75 -17.08
C GLU A 231 -19.84 -9.21 -17.16
N ASN A 232 -19.28 -9.99 -18.09
CA ASN A 232 -19.68 -11.38 -18.31
C ASN A 232 -19.27 -12.32 -17.17
N GLU A 233 -18.05 -12.17 -16.66
CA GLU A 233 -17.47 -13.08 -15.67
C GLU A 233 -17.81 -12.69 -14.22
N ILE A 234 -18.03 -11.39 -13.97
CA ILE A 234 -18.22 -10.83 -12.63
C ILE A 234 -19.51 -10.01 -12.58
N GLY A 235 -19.64 -9.01 -13.45
CA GLY A 235 -20.74 -8.04 -13.49
C GLY A 235 -20.37 -6.68 -12.88
N LEU A 236 -20.71 -5.60 -13.60
CA LEU A 236 -20.41 -4.21 -13.27
C LEU A 236 -20.98 -3.79 -11.90
N GLN A 237 -22.07 -4.43 -11.44
CA GLN A 237 -22.62 -4.18 -10.12
C GLN A 237 -21.66 -4.50 -8.96
N TYR A 238 -20.59 -5.25 -9.20
CA TYR A 238 -19.56 -5.54 -8.18
C TYR A 238 -18.36 -4.61 -8.25
N LEU A 239 -18.23 -3.74 -9.26
CA LEU A 239 -17.12 -2.80 -9.32
C LEU A 239 -17.24 -1.79 -8.16
N ARG A 240 -16.20 -1.70 -7.33
CA ARG A 240 -16.18 -0.83 -6.14
C ARG A 240 -15.00 0.13 -6.10
N GLY A 241 -14.00 -0.06 -6.94
CA GLY A 241 -12.84 0.82 -7.02
C GLY A 241 -11.88 0.39 -8.12
N MET A 242 -10.87 1.21 -8.34
CA MET A 242 -9.75 0.86 -9.19
C MET A 242 -8.44 1.32 -8.57
N HIS A 243 -7.39 0.54 -8.79
CA HIS A 243 -6.03 1.03 -8.67
C HIS A 243 -5.53 1.42 -10.07
N ILE A 244 -5.16 2.68 -10.22
CA ILE A 244 -4.73 3.23 -11.50
C ILE A 244 -3.21 3.41 -11.49
N ASN A 245 -2.53 2.38 -11.98
CA ASN A 245 -1.09 2.21 -11.99
C ASN A 245 -0.59 1.96 -13.41
N ASP A 246 0.38 2.74 -13.89
CA ASP A 246 1.08 2.39 -15.13
C ASP A 246 2.02 1.20 -14.84
N SER A 247 2.56 0.54 -15.86
CA SER A 247 3.41 -0.64 -15.70
C SER A 247 4.84 -0.39 -16.17
N LYS A 248 5.83 -0.75 -15.34
CA LYS A 248 7.25 -0.82 -15.74
C LYS A 248 7.56 -2.08 -16.56
N ALA A 249 6.66 -3.05 -16.55
CA ALA A 249 6.85 -4.33 -17.22
C ALA A 249 5.91 -4.44 -18.42
N ASP A 250 6.28 -5.29 -19.38
CA ASP A 250 5.52 -5.47 -20.62
C ASP A 250 4.21 -6.26 -20.38
N LEU A 251 3.35 -6.27 -21.40
CA LEU A 251 2.10 -7.01 -21.45
C LEU A 251 2.35 -8.49 -21.12
N ALA A 252 1.45 -9.10 -20.34
CA ALA A 252 1.50 -10.51 -19.95
C ALA A 252 2.81 -10.93 -19.23
N SER A 253 3.57 -9.98 -18.69
CA SER A 253 4.86 -10.25 -18.03
C SER A 253 4.73 -10.96 -16.68
N LYS A 254 3.52 -10.99 -16.11
CA LYS A 254 3.22 -11.49 -14.76
C LYS A 254 4.01 -10.79 -13.65
N LYS A 255 4.45 -9.55 -13.91
CA LYS A 255 5.24 -8.74 -12.98
C LYS A 255 4.41 -7.57 -12.47
N ASP A 256 4.11 -7.61 -11.18
CA ASP A 256 3.61 -6.45 -10.43
C ASP A 256 4.78 -5.45 -10.24
N ARG A 257 4.83 -4.46 -11.12
CA ARG A 257 5.85 -3.40 -11.14
C ARG A 257 5.24 -2.08 -11.57
N HIS A 258 4.66 -1.36 -10.62
CA HIS A 258 4.00 -0.09 -10.88
C HIS A 258 4.96 0.99 -11.40
N GLN A 259 4.42 1.85 -12.26
CA GLN A 259 5.03 3.03 -12.83
C GLN A 259 4.12 4.24 -12.67
N ASN A 260 4.72 5.43 -12.64
CA ASN A 260 4.00 6.68 -12.71
C ASN A 260 3.16 6.81 -13.99
N ILE A 261 2.02 7.47 -13.88
CA ILE A 261 1.00 7.64 -14.90
C ILE A 261 1.61 8.16 -16.21
N GLY A 262 1.45 7.41 -17.29
CA GLY A 262 1.94 7.75 -18.62
C GLY A 262 3.42 7.51 -18.88
N LEU A 263 4.19 7.03 -17.89
CA LEU A 263 5.64 6.81 -18.01
C LEU A 263 6.02 5.33 -18.19
N GLY A 264 5.04 4.43 -18.32
CA GLY A 264 5.24 3.00 -18.49
C GLY A 264 4.71 2.47 -19.82
N PHE A 265 4.49 1.16 -19.86
CA PHE A 265 4.01 0.45 -21.05
C PHE A 265 2.53 0.65 -21.32
N LEU A 266 1.73 1.08 -20.32
CA LEU A 266 0.32 1.42 -20.53
C LEU A 266 0.17 2.80 -21.20
N GLY A 267 1.01 3.75 -20.81
CA GLY A 267 0.97 5.10 -21.36
C GLY A 267 -0.27 5.90 -20.93
N LEU A 268 -0.27 7.19 -21.24
CA LEU A 268 -1.29 8.11 -20.73
C LEU A 268 -2.67 7.89 -21.35
N GLU A 269 -2.72 7.38 -22.59
CA GLU A 269 -3.95 7.08 -23.32
C GLU A 269 -4.82 6.03 -22.61
N THR A 270 -4.22 5.01 -21.98
CA THR A 270 -4.93 4.05 -21.13
C THR A 270 -5.77 4.76 -20.06
N PHE A 271 -5.15 5.74 -19.37
CA PHE A 271 -5.82 6.45 -18.29
C PHE A 271 -6.87 7.42 -18.80
N HIS A 272 -6.72 7.95 -20.03
CA HIS A 272 -7.75 8.73 -20.69
C HIS A 272 -9.04 7.94 -20.85
N HIS A 273 -8.95 6.68 -21.32
CA HIS A 273 -10.11 5.80 -21.45
C HIS A 273 -10.82 5.58 -20.11
N ILE A 274 -10.07 5.47 -19.02
CA ILE A 274 -10.63 5.25 -17.67
C ILE A 274 -11.33 6.52 -17.16
N VAL A 275 -10.67 7.67 -17.19
CA VAL A 275 -11.21 8.92 -16.63
C VAL A 275 -12.24 9.61 -17.53
N THR A 276 -12.67 8.96 -18.60
CA THR A 276 -13.79 9.36 -19.46
C THR A 276 -14.90 8.31 -19.52
N ASP A 277 -14.70 7.13 -18.91
CA ASP A 277 -15.71 6.07 -18.86
C ASP A 277 -16.72 6.32 -17.74
N GLU A 278 -18.01 6.37 -18.10
CA GLU A 278 -19.08 6.64 -17.14
C GLU A 278 -19.26 5.51 -16.12
N ARG A 279 -18.86 4.28 -16.47
CA ARG A 279 -19.01 3.09 -15.61
C ARG A 279 -18.13 3.15 -14.36
N VAL A 280 -17.11 4.00 -14.36
CA VAL A 280 -16.15 4.15 -13.25
C VAL A 280 -16.27 5.50 -12.53
N ARG A 281 -17.40 6.19 -12.69
CA ARG A 281 -17.73 7.39 -11.92
C ARG A 281 -18.15 7.04 -10.49
N ASP A 282 -17.94 7.97 -9.57
CA ASP A 282 -18.35 7.89 -8.15
C ASP A 282 -17.80 6.68 -7.35
N ILE A 283 -16.77 6.00 -7.87
CA ILE A 283 -15.96 5.00 -7.16
C ILE A 283 -14.52 5.52 -6.94
N PRO A 284 -13.80 5.07 -5.90
CA PRO A 284 -12.41 5.43 -5.68
C PRO A 284 -11.50 4.92 -6.82
N LEU A 285 -10.77 5.84 -7.46
CA LEU A 285 -9.70 5.58 -8.42
C LEU A 285 -8.37 6.00 -7.78
N VAL A 286 -7.58 5.04 -7.33
CA VAL A 286 -6.46 5.28 -6.43
C VAL A 286 -5.13 4.94 -7.10
N MET A 287 -4.21 5.87 -7.13
CA MET A 287 -2.83 5.62 -7.58
C MET A 287 -2.00 4.96 -6.47
N GLU A 288 -1.20 3.98 -6.85
CA GLU A 288 -0.15 3.38 -6.04
C GLU A 288 1.22 3.54 -6.72
N THR A 289 1.31 4.58 -7.53
CA THR A 289 2.50 4.96 -8.29
C THR A 289 3.64 5.37 -7.34
N PRO A 290 4.91 5.20 -7.76
CA PRO A 290 6.04 5.64 -6.95
C PRO A 290 6.00 7.16 -6.65
N GLN A 291 6.06 7.53 -5.37
CA GLN A 291 6.00 8.94 -4.91
C GLN A 291 7.39 9.58 -4.67
N TYR A 292 8.44 8.79 -4.47
CA TYR A 292 9.81 9.28 -4.21
C TYR A 292 9.96 10.22 -3.00
N GLU A 293 9.09 10.09 -1.99
CA GLU A 293 8.99 11.02 -0.85
C GLU A 293 8.70 12.49 -1.23
N ASP A 294 8.12 12.73 -2.41
CA ASP A 294 7.72 14.05 -2.88
C ASP A 294 6.23 14.09 -3.23
N VAL A 295 5.46 14.86 -2.47
CA VAL A 295 4.02 15.03 -2.67
C VAL A 295 3.68 15.66 -4.02
N GLU A 296 4.61 16.40 -4.63
CA GLU A 296 4.39 17.04 -5.92
C GLU A 296 4.23 16.02 -7.07
N VAL A 297 4.77 14.81 -6.93
CA VAL A 297 4.58 13.74 -7.93
C VAL A 297 3.10 13.37 -8.04
N TRP A 298 2.48 12.97 -6.93
CA TRP A 298 1.06 12.62 -6.94
C TRP A 298 0.15 13.82 -7.22
N LYS A 299 0.49 15.03 -6.76
CA LYS A 299 -0.25 16.23 -7.13
C LYS A 299 -0.27 16.43 -8.64
N LYS A 300 0.88 16.28 -9.31
CA LYS A 300 1.00 16.45 -10.75
C LYS A 300 0.24 15.36 -11.51
N GLU A 301 0.35 14.10 -11.08
CA GLU A 301 -0.42 13.00 -11.68
C GLU A 301 -1.93 13.23 -11.52
N LEU A 302 -2.41 13.61 -10.33
CA LEU A 302 -3.82 13.96 -10.10
C LEU A 302 -4.26 15.17 -10.93
N GLU A 303 -3.44 16.21 -11.03
CA GLU A 303 -3.75 17.39 -11.85
C GLU A 303 -3.96 17.01 -13.32
N VAL A 304 -3.07 16.20 -13.89
CA VAL A 304 -3.18 15.72 -15.27
C VAL A 304 -4.42 14.85 -15.45
N LEU A 305 -4.66 13.88 -14.56
CA LEU A 305 -5.84 13.01 -14.62
C LEU A 305 -7.15 13.83 -14.55
N ASN A 306 -7.20 14.85 -13.69
CA ASN A 306 -8.36 15.74 -13.60
C ASN A 306 -8.55 16.58 -14.88
N ARG A 307 -7.48 17.14 -15.46
CA ARG A 307 -7.56 17.89 -16.73
C ARG A 307 -8.03 16.97 -17.87
N MET A 308 -7.51 15.76 -17.91
CA MET A 308 -7.84 14.75 -18.91
C MET A 308 -9.28 14.27 -18.84
N SER A 309 -9.87 14.20 -17.64
CA SER A 309 -11.29 13.83 -17.47
C SER A 309 -12.30 14.84 -18.03
N GLY A 310 -11.84 16.03 -18.43
CA GLY A 310 -12.66 17.03 -19.12
C GLY A 310 -12.66 16.91 -20.64
N LEU A 311 -11.93 15.94 -21.20
CA LEU A 311 -11.90 15.65 -22.64
C LEU A 311 -12.99 14.65 -23.02
N GLU A 312 -13.39 14.66 -24.29
CA GLU A 312 -14.21 13.58 -24.88
C GLU A 312 -13.33 12.35 -25.19
N ILE A 313 -13.93 11.16 -25.11
CA ILE A 313 -13.19 9.87 -25.21
C ILE A 313 -12.49 9.66 -26.57
N ASP A 314 -12.89 10.39 -27.61
CA ASP A 314 -12.35 10.37 -28.97
C ASP A 314 -11.45 11.58 -29.31
N GLU A 315 -11.24 12.51 -28.36
CA GLU A 315 -10.32 13.64 -28.45
C GLU A 315 -9.03 13.36 -27.66
N GLY A 316 -7.89 14.01 -27.99
CA GLY A 316 -6.75 14.07 -27.05
C GLY A 316 -5.33 13.85 -27.58
N GLY A 317 -5.13 13.48 -28.85
CA GLY A 317 -3.80 13.08 -29.34
C GLY A 317 -2.64 14.08 -29.09
N ALA A 318 -2.87 15.39 -29.22
CA ALA A 318 -1.82 16.42 -29.06
C ALA A 318 -1.50 16.76 -27.59
N ASP A 319 -2.48 16.72 -26.69
CA ASP A 319 -2.31 17.14 -25.29
C ASP A 319 -1.68 16.03 -24.42
N LEU A 320 -1.89 14.76 -24.77
CA LEU A 320 -1.36 13.62 -24.02
C LEU A 320 0.17 13.58 -23.99
N GLY A 321 0.82 13.88 -25.12
CA GLY A 321 2.29 13.93 -25.20
C GLY A 321 2.89 15.01 -24.30
N ARG A 322 2.25 16.19 -24.27
CA ARG A 322 2.64 17.30 -23.39
C ARG A 322 2.46 16.94 -21.92
N TRP A 323 1.30 16.41 -21.53
CA TRP A 323 1.03 16.04 -20.14
C TRP A 323 1.93 14.91 -19.64
N THR A 324 2.27 13.97 -20.52
CA THR A 324 3.28 12.94 -20.23
C THR A 324 4.62 13.57 -19.85
N GLU A 325 5.04 14.61 -20.56
CA GLU A 325 6.29 15.32 -20.25
C GLU A 325 6.19 16.17 -18.97
N GLU A 326 5.03 16.77 -18.69
CA GLU A 326 4.77 17.47 -17.41
C GLU A 326 4.95 16.51 -16.21
N ILE A 327 4.39 15.29 -16.29
CA ILE A 327 4.58 14.25 -15.26
C ILE A 327 6.05 13.81 -15.20
N ARG A 328 6.65 13.51 -16.36
CA ARG A 328 8.05 13.05 -16.47
C ARG A 328 9.01 13.99 -15.76
N SER A 329 8.87 15.30 -16.01
CA SER A 329 9.75 16.32 -15.42
C SER A 329 9.71 16.30 -13.89
N VAL A 330 8.52 16.20 -13.30
CA VAL A 330 8.36 16.16 -11.83
C VAL A 330 8.90 14.85 -11.26
N VAL A 331 8.59 13.71 -11.89
CA VAL A 331 9.07 12.38 -11.48
C VAL A 331 10.59 12.28 -11.53
N GLN A 332 11.22 12.76 -12.61
CA GLN A 332 12.69 12.74 -12.75
C GLN A 332 13.35 13.56 -11.64
N LYS A 333 12.87 14.79 -11.42
CA LYS A 333 13.38 15.66 -10.35
C LYS A 333 13.26 15.00 -8.97
N ALA A 334 12.09 14.43 -8.64
CA ALA A 334 11.86 13.79 -7.35
C ALA A 334 12.74 12.53 -7.18
N SER A 335 12.81 11.68 -8.21
CA SER A 335 13.64 10.48 -8.22
C SER A 335 15.13 10.79 -8.04
N GLU A 336 15.65 11.86 -8.67
CA GLU A 336 17.05 12.28 -8.49
C GLU A 336 17.33 12.76 -7.07
N VAL A 337 16.43 13.55 -6.47
CA VAL A 337 16.56 14.05 -5.10
C VAL A 337 16.55 12.89 -4.11
N GLU A 338 15.63 11.94 -4.28
CA GLU A 338 15.55 10.74 -3.45
C GLU A 338 16.81 9.88 -3.60
N GLY A 339 17.30 9.70 -4.83
CA GLY A 339 18.54 8.98 -5.14
C GLY A 339 19.75 9.56 -4.39
N LYS A 340 19.99 10.88 -4.53
CA LYS A 340 21.07 11.60 -3.82
C LYS A 340 20.93 11.49 -2.30
N ARG A 341 19.71 11.54 -1.76
CA ARG A 341 19.45 11.36 -0.32
C ARG A 341 19.77 9.95 0.14
N LYS A 342 19.38 8.92 -0.62
CA LYS A 342 19.67 7.51 -0.30
C LYS A 342 21.16 7.23 -0.31
N GLU A 343 21.89 7.80 -1.28
CA GLU A 343 23.35 7.72 -1.36
C GLU A 343 24.02 8.33 -0.12
N ARG A 344 23.66 9.57 0.24
CA ARG A 344 24.16 10.24 1.46
C ARG A 344 23.85 9.44 2.74
N LEU A 345 22.67 8.83 2.84
CA LEU A 345 22.31 7.99 3.99
C LEU A 345 23.16 6.71 4.05
N LYS A 346 23.48 6.12 2.90
CA LYS A 346 24.36 4.94 2.79
C LYS A 346 25.79 5.29 3.23
N GLU A 347 26.32 6.44 2.77
CA GLU A 347 27.63 6.95 3.19
C GLU A 347 27.68 7.23 4.69
N ASN A 348 26.67 7.90 5.24
CA ASN A 348 26.58 8.16 6.68
C ASN A 348 26.52 6.88 7.52
N ARG A 349 25.80 5.85 7.05
CA ARG A 349 25.79 4.53 7.70
C ARG A 349 27.14 3.86 7.64
N ALA A 350 27.82 3.89 6.49
CA ALA A 350 29.17 3.35 6.33
C ALA A 350 30.18 4.06 7.23
N MET A 351 30.10 5.40 7.33
CA MET A 351 30.95 6.19 8.22
C MET A 351 30.71 5.86 9.70
N ARG A 352 29.44 5.75 10.13
CA ARG A 352 29.11 5.34 11.50
C ARG A 352 29.60 3.93 11.80
N ALA A 353 29.44 2.99 10.87
CA ALA A 353 29.95 1.62 11.04
C ALA A 353 31.47 1.59 11.18
N ARG A 354 32.22 2.40 10.40
CA ARG A 354 33.67 2.56 10.56
C ARG A 354 34.05 3.19 11.89
N LYS A 355 33.32 4.21 12.36
CA LYS A 355 33.59 4.85 13.65
C LYS A 355 33.38 3.88 14.82
N VAL A 356 32.27 3.14 14.81
CA VAL A 356 32.00 2.10 15.82
C VAL A 356 33.08 1.02 15.78
N LYS A 357 33.54 0.61 14.59
CA LYS A 357 34.63 -0.35 14.48
C LYS A 357 35.95 0.20 15.06
N GLY A 358 36.27 1.46 14.78
CA GLY A 358 37.46 2.13 15.32
C GLY A 358 37.40 2.29 16.85
N GLU A 359 36.26 2.71 17.40
CA GLU A 359 36.05 2.82 18.86
C GLU A 359 36.14 1.45 19.55
N VAL A 360 35.65 0.37 18.93
CA VAL A 360 35.79 -0.99 19.46
C VAL A 360 37.25 -1.46 19.40
N GLU A 361 37.97 -1.17 18.31
CA GLU A 361 39.40 -1.49 18.21
C GLU A 361 40.23 -0.70 19.24
N GLU A 362 39.87 0.55 19.55
CA GLU A 362 40.55 1.41 20.53
C GLU A 362 40.30 0.95 21.99
N VAL A 363 39.06 0.58 22.33
CA VAL A 363 38.71 0.02 23.66
C VAL A 363 39.39 -1.34 23.90
N VAL A 364 39.49 -2.19 22.87
CA VAL A 364 40.20 -3.48 23.00
C VAL A 364 41.69 -3.27 23.25
N VAL A 365 42.30 -2.23 22.68
CA VAL A 365 43.70 -1.88 22.94
C VAL A 365 43.89 -1.30 24.35
N GLU A 366 42.95 -0.48 24.84
CA GLU A 366 42.97 0.05 26.22
C GLU A 366 42.79 -1.07 27.27
N GLU A 367 41.82 -1.98 27.10
CA GLU A 367 41.62 -3.11 28.02
C GLU A 367 42.83 -4.07 28.04
N GLN A 368 43.47 -4.32 26.89
CA GLN A 368 44.70 -5.11 26.86
C GLN A 368 45.88 -4.38 27.53
N GLY A 369 45.91 -3.06 27.47
CA GLY A 369 46.91 -2.23 28.16
C GLY A 369 46.75 -2.23 29.68
N GLU A 370 45.51 -2.13 30.19
CA GLU A 370 45.21 -2.17 31.62
C GLU A 370 45.46 -3.56 32.22
N VAL A 371 45.07 -4.64 31.54
CA VAL A 371 45.31 -6.02 32.00
C VAL A 371 46.80 -6.35 32.06
N MET A 372 47.63 -5.83 31.14
CA MET A 372 49.08 -5.99 31.24
C MET A 372 49.73 -5.15 32.35
N SER A 373 49.09 -4.07 32.80
CA SER A 373 49.57 -3.28 33.95
C SER A 373 49.19 -3.88 35.30
N GLU A 374 48.04 -4.56 35.40
CA GLU A 374 47.65 -5.29 36.63
C GLU A 374 48.41 -6.63 36.78
N LEU A 375 48.81 -7.26 35.67
CA LEU A 375 49.62 -8.50 35.70
C LEU A 375 51.09 -8.27 36.07
N SER A 376 51.62 -7.05 35.95
CA SER A 376 52.98 -6.73 36.43
C SER A 376 53.08 -6.52 37.94
N ASP A 377 51.96 -6.39 38.65
CA ASP A 377 51.91 -6.20 40.11
C ASP A 377 51.62 -7.50 40.90
N LEU A 378 51.41 -8.64 40.22
CA LEU A 378 50.98 -9.91 40.85
C LEU A 378 51.86 -11.13 40.57
N THR A 379 53.08 -10.97 40.05
CA THR A 379 54.03 -12.08 39.88
C THR A 379 55.37 -11.79 40.55
N ASP A 380 55.32 -11.62 41.86
CA ASP A 380 56.44 -11.88 42.77
C ASP A 380 55.85 -12.67 43.95
N ASP A 381 55.39 -13.91 43.72
CA ASP A 381 55.36 -14.94 44.75
C ASP A 381 55.03 -16.34 44.19
N GLU A 382 55.89 -17.28 44.59
CA GLU A 382 55.69 -18.73 44.64
C GLU A 382 55.87 -19.58 43.36
N GLU A 383 57.13 -19.86 43.09
CA GLU A 383 57.59 -21.16 42.59
C GLU A 383 57.15 -22.32 43.51
N ASN A 384 56.98 -23.49 42.87
CA ASN A 384 57.27 -24.82 43.41
C ASN A 384 56.09 -25.60 44.02
N THR A 385 55.48 -26.50 43.24
CA THR A 385 55.43 -27.93 43.56
C THR A 385 54.87 -28.78 42.41
N GLN A 386 55.56 -29.89 42.17
CA GLN A 386 55.24 -30.95 41.21
C GLN A 386 54.15 -31.90 41.75
N GLY A 387 53.38 -32.51 40.83
CA GLY A 387 53.16 -33.96 40.88
C GLY A 387 51.72 -34.48 40.91
N LEU A 388 51.49 -35.45 40.00
CA LEU A 388 50.54 -36.59 40.06
C LEU A 388 49.07 -36.37 39.60
N GLY A 389 48.80 -36.73 38.34
CA GLY A 389 48.19 -38.02 37.94
C GLY A 389 46.81 -38.47 38.48
N VAL A 390 45.97 -38.92 37.53
CA VAL A 390 44.77 -39.80 37.61
C VAL A 390 43.52 -39.08 38.19
N ILE A 391 42.35 -38.96 37.54
CA ILE A 391 41.54 -39.83 36.65
C ILE A 391 40.84 -38.94 35.60
#